data_AF-A0A0E3QV84-F1
#
_entry.id   AF-A0A0E3QV84-F1
#
_cell.length_a   1.000
_cell.length_b   1.000
_cell.length_c   1.000
_cell.angle_alpha   90.00
_cell.angle_beta   90.00
_cell.angle_gamma   90.00
#
_symmetry.space_group_name_H-M   'P 1'
#
loop_
_entity.id
_entity.type
_entity.pdbx_description
1 polymer ?
#
loop_
_entity_poly.entity_id
_entity_poly.type
_entity_poly.pdbx_seq_one_letter_code
_entity_poly.pdbx_strand_id
1 'polypeptide(L)' 'MQKNHCLAQAVSDSAWSSFVTKLEYKAGWFGKTILRIGQFEPSSKLCNVCGYYNPNLNPNARE' A
#
# COMPACT_ATOMS: atom_id res chain seq x y z
N MET A 1 13.83 -6.13 -11.37
CA MET A 1 13.88 -4.85 -12.11
C MET A 1 12.51 -4.21 -12.04
N GLN A 2 12.38 -2.95 -11.61
CA GLN A 2 11.09 -2.26 -11.57
C GLN A 2 10.58 -2.05 -13.00
N LYS A 3 9.28 -2.27 -13.23
CA LYS A 3 8.69 -2.23 -14.58
C LYS A 3 8.49 -0.81 -15.12
N ASN A 4 8.27 0.16 -14.24
CA ASN A 4 8.04 1.56 -14.61
C ASN A 4 9.29 2.39 -14.30
N HIS A 5 10.11 2.68 -15.32
CA HIS A 5 11.36 3.41 -15.17
C HIS A 5 11.17 4.86 -14.71
N CYS A 6 10.06 5.52 -15.08
CA CYS A 6 9.77 6.89 -14.65
C CYS A 6 9.53 7.00 -13.14
N LEU A 7 9.02 5.94 -12.51
CA LEU A 7 8.72 5.90 -11.07
C LEU A 7 9.73 5.08 -10.26
N ALA A 8 10.62 4.33 -10.91
CA ALA A 8 11.53 3.38 -10.27
C ALA A 8 12.40 4.03 -9.19
N GLN A 9 12.93 5.23 -9.47
CA GLN A 9 13.76 5.98 -8.54
C GLN A 9 12.96 6.37 -7.29
N ALA A 10 11.85 7.09 -7.47
CA ALA A 10 11.00 7.54 -6.37
C ALA A 10 10.47 6.37 -5.50
N VAL A 11 10.09 5.25 -6.13
CA VAL A 11 9.65 4.04 -5.42
C VAL A 11 10.79 3.43 -4.60
N SER A 12 12.01 3.40 -5.14
CA SER A 12 13.18 2.83 -4.45
C SER A 12 13.62 3.71 -3.28
N ASP A 13 13.62 5.04 -3.47
CA ASP A 13 14.00 6.02 -2.45
C ASP A 13 13.03 6.03 -1.26
N SER A 14 11.78 5.60 -1.47
CA SER A 14 10.75 5.53 -0.42
C SER A 14 11.02 4.46 0.65
N ALA A 15 11.92 3.49 0.40
CA ALA A 15 12.39 2.49 1.38
C ALA A 15 11.27 1.76 2.18
N TRP A 16 10.16 1.42 1.52
CA TRP A 16 8.98 0.81 2.16
C TRP A 16 9.27 -0.46 2.96
N SER A 17 10.18 -1.32 2.48
CA SER A 17 10.58 -2.53 3.21
C SER A 17 11.19 -2.20 4.58
N SER A 18 12.14 -1.28 4.61
CA SER A 18 12.79 -0.80 5.83
C SER A 18 11.80 -0.12 6.78
N PHE A 19 10.84 0.63 6.26
CA PHE A 19 9.78 1.24 7.05
C PHE A 19 8.95 0.18 7.78
N VAL A 20 8.47 -0.84 7.07
CA VAL A 20 7.66 -1.91 7.67
C VAL A 20 8.45 -2.72 8.70
N THR A 21 9.71 -3.07 8.41
CA THR A 21 10.59 -3.78 9.37
C THR A 21 10.76 -3.00 10.68
N LYS A 22 10.96 -1.68 10.60
CA LYS A 22 11.06 -0.82 11.80
C LYS A 22 9.74 -0.75 12.57
N LEU A 23 8.62 -0.74 11.85
CA LEU A 23 7.29 -0.73 12.46
C LEU A 23 7.03 -2.03 13.22
N GLU A 24 7.32 -3.18 12.63
CA GLU A 24 7.20 -4.50 13.25
C GLU A 24 8.09 -4.65 14.49
N TYR A 25 9.34 -4.20 14.40
CA TYR A 25 10.24 -4.17 15.53
C TYR A 25 9.66 -3.40 16.73
N LYS A 26 9.18 -2.17 16.49
CA LYS A 26 8.57 -1.37 17.56
C LYS A 26 7.23 -1.93 18.03
N ALA A 27 6.42 -2.47 17.13
CA ALA A 27 5.15 -3.07 17.50
C ALA A 27 5.37 -4.26 18.44
N GLY A 28 6.36 -5.12 18.15
CA GLY A 28 6.76 -6.22 19.04
C GLY A 28 7.17 -5.73 20.43
N TRP A 29 7.89 -4.61 20.53
CA TRP A 29 8.29 -4.02 21.81
C TRP A 29 7.12 -3.58 22.67
N PHE A 30 6.06 -3.06 22.05
CA PHE A 30 4.87 -2.57 22.75
C PHE A 30 3.73 -3.60 22.80
N GLY A 31 3.96 -4.85 22.39
CA GLY A 31 2.93 -5.89 22.32
C GLY A 31 1.79 -5.54 21.36
N LYS A 32 2.08 -4.80 20.29
CA LYS A 32 1.10 -4.41 19.25
C LYS A 32 1.19 -5.36 18.06
N THR A 33 0.05 -5.57 17.40
CA THR A 33 -0.06 -6.39 16.20
C THR A 33 -0.15 -5.50 14.96
N ILE A 34 0.60 -5.83 13.92
CA ILE A 34 0.48 -5.21 12.59
C ILE A 34 -0.22 -6.19 11.67
N LEU A 35 -1.31 -5.74 11.05
CA LEU A 35 -2.03 -6.48 10.03
C LEU A 35 -1.60 -5.98 8.65
N ARG A 36 -1.28 -6.91 7.75
CA ARG A 36 -0.95 -6.62 6.35
C ARG A 36 -2.08 -7.12 5.47
N ILE A 37 -2.56 -6.28 4.56
CA ILE A 37 -3.52 -6.69 3.52
C ILE A 37 -2.77 -7.25 2.30
N GLY A 38 -3.48 -7.98 1.44
CA GLY A 38 -2.92 -8.51 0.21
C GLY A 38 -2.43 -7.41 -0.73
N GLN A 39 -1.36 -7.69 -1.49
CA GLN A 39 -0.76 -6.73 -2.43
C GLN A 39 -1.74 -6.23 -3.49
N PHE A 40 -2.67 -7.09 -3.92
CA PHE A 40 -3.65 -6.80 -4.98
C PHE A 40 -5.06 -6.56 -4.44
N GLU A 41 -5.19 -6.29 -3.13
CA GLU A 41 -6.47 -5.93 -2.54
C GLU A 41 -6.98 -4.62 -3.16
N PRO A 42 -8.24 -4.57 -3.65
CA PRO A 42 -8.78 -3.40 -4.36
C PRO A 42 -9.17 -2.26 -3.41
N SER A 43 -8.30 -1.89 -2.48
CA SER A 43 -8.57 -0.87 -1.45
C SER A 43 -8.93 0.49 -2.04
N SER A 44 -8.35 0.86 -3.18
CA SER A 44 -8.66 2.12 -3.89
C SER A 44 -9.93 2.05 -4.74
N LYS A 45 -10.49 0.85 -4.98
CA LYS A 45 -11.74 0.64 -5.73
C LYS A 45 -12.93 0.27 -4.85
N LEU A 46 -12.72 0.14 -3.54
CA LEU A 46 -13.75 -0.12 -2.55
C LEU A 46 -14.22 1.20 -1.92
N CYS A 47 -15.53 1.39 -1.85
CA CYS A 47 -16.10 2.51 -1.12
C CYS A 47 -15.92 2.33 0.39
N ASN A 48 -15.28 3.28 1.07
CA ASN A 48 -15.14 3.26 2.54
C ASN A 48 -16.49 3.35 3.29
N VAL A 49 -17.53 3.91 2.65
CA VAL A 49 -18.84 4.10 3.29
C VAL A 49 -19.71 2.85 3.19
N CYS A 50 -19.77 2.22 2.01
CA CYS A 50 -20.72 1.15 1.74
C CYS A 50 -20.09 -0.18 1.30
N GLY A 51 -18.77 -0.24 1.16
CA GLY A 51 -18.07 -1.46 0.72
C GLY A 51 -18.29 -1.84 -0.74
N TYR A 52 -18.99 -1.02 -1.53
CA TYR A 52 -19.21 -1.30 -2.95
C TYR A 52 -17.87 -1.31 -3.71
N TYR A 53 -17.64 -2.41 -4.44
CA TYR A 53 -16.50 -2.55 -5.35
C TYR A 53 -16.86 -1.97 -6.72
N ASN A 54 -16.15 -0.93 -7.14
CA ASN A 54 -16.32 -0.35 -8.46
C ASN A 54 -15.25 -0.89 -9.44
N PRO A 55 -15.58 -1.89 -10.28
CA PRO A 55 -14.63 -2.47 -11.23
C PRO A 55 -14.17 -1.47 -12.29
N ASN A 56 -15.05 -0.52 -12.65
CA ASN A 56 -14.86 0.46 -13.71
C ASN A 56 -14.15 1.73 -13.26
N LEU A 57 -13.78 1.82 -11.98
CA LEU A 57 -13.01 2.95 -11.48
C LEU A 57 -11.61 2.93 -12.14
N ASN A 58 -11.30 4.00 -12.86
CA ASN A 58 -9.97 4.23 -13.41
C ASN A 58 -9.07 4.84 -12.31
N PRO A 59 -8.08 4.11 -11.78
CA PRO A 59 -7.21 4.61 -10.71
C PRO A 59 -6.27 5.74 -11.17
N ASN A 60 -6.14 5.96 -12.48
CA ASN A 60 -5.37 7.07 -13.05
C ASN A 60 -6.22 8.31 -13.34
N ALA A 61 -7.54 8.24 -13.19
CA ALA A 61 -8.39 9.42 -13.26
C ALA A 61 -8.18 10.25 -11.99
N ARG A 62 -7.22 11.17 -12.07
CA ARG A 62 -7.04 12.28 -11.12
C ARG A 62 -7.61 13.50 -11.84
N GLU A 63 -8.47 14.26 -11.18
CA GLU A 63 -8.90 15.58 -11.67
C GLU A 63 -7.69 16.45 -12.06
#